data_AF-A0A2E5C3L0-F1
#
_entry.id   AF-A0A2E5C3L0-F1
#
_cell.length_a   1.000
_cell.length_b   1.000
_cell.length_c   1.000
_cell.angle_alpha   90.00
_cell.angle_beta   90.00
_cell.angle_gamma   90.00
#
_symmetry.space_group_name_H-M   'P 1'
#
loop_
_entity.id
_entity.type
_entity.pdbx_description
1 polymer ?
#
loop_
_entity_poly.entity_id
_entity_poly.type
_entity_poly.pdbx_seq_one_letter_code
_entity_poly.pdbx_strand_id
1 'polypeptide(L)'
;MKGENLDKRKFSGNRVIARCEITLKNLDPFAFHEATRSGHMVLNIRGGCLYLNEGATEKVLEKMFPDGKNTVFKEIRLFSGLNDVIIIKNIKAAFLRIRRGKKRAGIVVRFVDISEEHLDELSSLINRLPLIEGDEEAALPSENAIKPT
;
A
#
# COMPACT_ATOMS: atom_id res chain seq x y z
N MET A 1 22.75 30.21 10.98
CA MET A 1 21.31 29.93 10.83
C MET A 1 21.10 28.42 10.99
N LYS A 2 20.35 27.98 12.00
CA LYS A 2 19.96 26.57 12.13
C LYS A 2 18.96 26.29 11.03
N GLY A 3 19.32 25.43 10.07
CA GLY A 3 18.42 25.02 9.00
C GLY A 3 17.16 24.45 9.63
N GLU A 4 16.01 25.05 9.34
CA GLU A 4 14.73 24.45 9.65
C GLU A 4 14.76 23.02 9.12
N ASN A 5 14.50 22.07 10.01
CA ASN A 5 14.46 20.66 9.69
C ASN A 5 13.22 20.45 8.83
N LEU A 6 13.33 20.75 7.53
CA LEU A 6 12.27 20.63 6.53
C LEU A 6 11.69 19.23 6.66
N ASP A 7 10.45 19.13 7.14
CA ASP A 7 9.78 17.85 7.31
C ASP A 7 9.73 17.16 5.94
N LYS A 8 10.57 16.13 5.76
CA LYS A 8 10.70 15.39 4.50
C LYS A 8 9.36 14.79 4.04
N ARG A 9 8.34 14.76 4.91
CA ARG A 9 6.95 14.42 4.58
C ARG A 9 6.31 15.42 3.62
N LYS A 10 6.66 16.72 3.66
CA LYS A 10 6.14 17.73 2.71
C LYS A 10 6.52 17.45 1.26
N PHE A 11 7.66 16.81 1.02
CA PHE A 11 8.13 16.42 -0.32
C PHE A 11 7.57 15.08 -0.83
N SER A 12 6.74 14.42 -0.03
CA SER A 12 6.22 13.08 -0.35
C SER A 12 4.77 13.11 -0.85
N GLY A 13 4.19 14.29 -1.00
CA GLY A 13 2.76 14.46 -1.29
C GLY A 13 1.86 14.12 -0.10
N ASN A 14 0.60 14.52 -0.22
CA ASN A 14 -0.44 14.16 0.74
C ASN A 14 -0.70 12.66 0.69
N ARG A 15 -1.07 12.09 1.84
CA ARG A 15 -1.46 10.68 1.92
C ARG A 15 -2.93 10.55 1.62
N VAL A 16 -3.27 9.52 0.88
CA VAL A 16 -4.64 9.13 0.57
C VAL A 16 -4.92 7.71 1.02
N ILE A 17 -6.20 7.35 1.08
CA ILE A 17 -6.65 6.01 1.43
C ILE A 17 -7.63 5.47 0.38
N ALA A 18 -7.50 4.19 0.07
CA ALA A 18 -8.48 3.46 -0.72
C ALA A 18 -8.60 2.02 -0.24
N ARG A 19 -9.77 1.42 -0.48
CA ARG A 19 -9.85 -0.04 -0.58
C ARG A 19 -8.95 -0.47 -1.74
N CYS A 20 -8.21 -1.56 -1.57
CA CYS A 20 -7.27 -2.01 -2.58
C CYS A 20 -7.35 -3.53 -2.84
N GLU A 21 -6.98 -3.92 -4.06
CA GLU A 21 -6.60 -5.27 -4.44
C GLU A 21 -5.19 -5.25 -5.02
N ILE A 22 -4.33 -6.18 -4.57
CA ILE A 22 -2.94 -6.26 -4.98
C ILE A 22 -2.68 -7.63 -5.55
N THR A 23 -2.37 -7.67 -6.83
CA THR A 23 -1.95 -8.87 -7.54
C THR A 23 -0.43 -8.93 -7.54
N LEU A 24 0.11 -9.97 -6.92
CA LEU A 24 1.55 -10.23 -6.92
C LEU A 24 1.97 -10.85 -8.26
N LYS A 25 3.19 -10.55 -8.70
CA LYS A 25 3.78 -11.28 -9.82
C LYS A 25 3.97 -12.75 -9.40
N ASN A 26 3.32 -13.65 -10.13
CA ASN A 26 3.50 -15.08 -9.91
C ASN A 26 4.92 -15.48 -10.32
N LEU A 27 5.66 -16.10 -9.41
CA LEU A 27 7.00 -16.65 -9.66
C LEU A 27 6.92 -18.08 -10.19
N ASP A 28 5.79 -18.76 -9.99
CA ASP A 28 5.57 -20.12 -10.48
C ASP A 28 4.77 -20.07 -11.80
N PRO A 29 5.38 -20.43 -12.94
CA PRO A 29 4.71 -20.43 -14.23
C PRO A 29 3.61 -21.51 -14.35
N PHE A 30 3.52 -22.45 -13.41
CA PHE A 30 2.50 -23.51 -13.37
C PHE A 30 1.39 -23.25 -12.36
N ALA A 31 1.49 -22.19 -11.55
CA ALA A 31 0.43 -21.80 -10.65
C ALA A 31 -0.68 -21.06 -11.43
N PHE A 32 -1.84 -21.70 -11.54
CA PHE A 32 -3.01 -21.19 -12.28
C PHE A 32 -3.75 -20.03 -11.58
N HIS A 33 -3.39 -19.72 -10.33
CA HIS A 33 -4.04 -18.67 -9.55
C HIS A 33 -3.11 -17.49 -9.31
N GLU A 34 -3.55 -16.30 -9.75
CA GLU A 34 -2.93 -15.05 -9.34
C GLU A 34 -3.13 -14.86 -7.84
N ALA A 35 -2.04 -14.57 -7.12
CA ALA A 35 -2.09 -14.27 -5.70
C ALA A 35 -2.56 -12.82 -5.49
N THR A 36 -3.88 -12.63 -5.60
CA THR A 36 -4.55 -11.36 -5.30
C THR A 36 -4.85 -11.26 -3.82
N ARG A 37 -4.54 -10.11 -3.22
CA ARG A 37 -4.85 -9.81 -1.82
C ARG A 37 -5.63 -8.51 -1.70
N SER A 38 -6.66 -8.54 -0.87
CA SER A 38 -7.57 -7.41 -0.69
C SER A 38 -7.39 -6.77 0.69
N GLY A 39 -7.65 -5.47 0.78
CA GLY A 39 -7.55 -4.72 2.01
C GLY A 39 -7.74 -3.24 1.80
N HIS A 40 -7.01 -2.45 2.59
CA HIS A 40 -6.91 -1.00 2.41
C HIS A 40 -5.45 -0.60 2.28
N MET A 41 -5.20 0.41 1.46
CA MET A 41 -3.87 0.99 1.29
C MET A 41 -3.93 2.46 1.64
N VAL A 42 -3.05 2.88 2.54
CA VAL A 42 -2.77 4.30 2.77
C VAL A 42 -1.45 4.65 2.10
N LEU A 43 -1.48 5.48 1.06
CA LEU A 43 -0.33 5.70 0.19
C LEU A 43 -0.13 7.16 -0.20
N ASN A 44 1.07 7.44 -0.70
CA ASN A 44 1.44 8.63 -1.44
C ASN A 44 2.45 8.26 -2.54
N ILE A 45 3.09 9.26 -3.16
CA ILE A 45 4.02 9.05 -4.27
C ILE A 45 5.23 8.17 -3.93
N ARG A 46 5.58 8.01 -2.65
CA ARG A 46 6.78 7.25 -2.23
C ARG A 46 6.49 5.81 -1.84
N GLY A 47 5.23 5.44 -1.62
CA GLY A 47 4.89 4.15 -1.05
C GLY A 47 3.63 4.22 -0.21
N GLY A 48 3.43 3.21 0.64
CA GLY A 48 2.23 3.15 1.46
C GLY A 48 2.29 2.13 2.57
N CYS A 49 1.17 2.03 3.28
CA CYS A 49 0.92 1.06 4.32
C CYS A 49 -0.26 0.19 3.90
N LEU A 50 -0.05 -1.11 3.81
CA LEU A 50 -1.04 -2.10 3.43
C LEU A 50 -1.69 -2.71 4.66
N TYR A 51 -3.00 -2.60 4.75
CA TYR A 51 -3.83 -3.19 5.79
C TYR A 51 -4.67 -4.29 5.14
N LEU A 52 -4.07 -5.47 5.00
CA LEU A 52 -4.67 -6.63 4.35
C LEU A 52 -5.71 -7.30 5.24
N ASN A 53 -6.74 -7.87 4.63
CA ASN A 53 -7.80 -8.58 5.34
C ASN A 53 -7.26 -9.80 6.10
N GLU A 54 -6.24 -10.48 5.57
CA GLU A 54 -5.60 -11.62 6.24
C GLU A 54 -4.61 -11.22 7.35
N GLY A 55 -4.40 -9.90 7.54
CA GLY A 55 -3.45 -9.33 8.47
C GLY A 55 -1.98 -9.41 8.01
N ALA A 56 -1.10 -8.82 8.82
CA ALA A 56 0.34 -8.75 8.54
C ALA A 56 1.10 -9.88 9.25
N THR A 57 0.83 -11.12 8.84
CA THR A 57 1.48 -12.34 9.38
C THR A 57 2.76 -12.68 8.64
N GLU A 58 3.65 -13.48 9.25
CA GLU A 58 4.88 -13.96 8.62
C GLU A 58 4.60 -14.69 7.30
N LYS A 59 3.61 -15.60 7.29
CA LYS A 59 3.16 -16.31 6.09
C LYS A 59 2.67 -15.38 4.97
N VAL A 60 2.07 -14.23 5.31
CA VAL A 60 1.67 -13.23 4.32
C VAL A 60 2.90 -12.51 3.78
N LEU A 61 3.85 -12.13 4.66
CA LEU A 61 5.09 -11.48 4.28
C LEU A 61 5.95 -12.36 3.37
N GLU A 62 6.15 -13.64 3.70
CA GLU A 62 6.91 -14.60 2.87
C GLU A 62 6.33 -14.73 1.46
N LYS A 63 4.99 -14.70 1.35
CA LYS A 63 4.33 -14.77 0.05
C LYS A 63 4.44 -13.46 -0.74
N MET A 64 4.40 -12.32 -0.07
CA MET A 64 4.48 -11.02 -0.74
C MET A 64 5.92 -10.64 -1.10
N PHE A 65 6.86 -10.98 -0.23
CA PHE A 65 8.28 -10.66 -0.30
C PHE A 65 9.09 -11.96 -0.11
N PRO A 66 9.13 -12.83 -1.13
CA PRO A 66 9.82 -14.12 -1.02
C PRO A 66 11.33 -13.99 -0.79
N ASP A 67 11.94 -12.87 -1.20
CA ASP A 67 13.33 -12.52 -0.91
C ASP A 67 13.48 -11.76 0.44
N GLY A 68 12.38 -11.58 1.17
CA GLY A 68 12.28 -10.81 2.41
C GLY A 68 12.41 -9.28 2.27
N LYS A 69 12.59 -8.75 1.07
CA LYS A 69 12.95 -7.34 0.85
C LYS A 69 12.15 -6.66 -0.24
N ASN A 70 12.03 -7.25 -1.42
CA ASN A 70 11.43 -6.61 -2.58
C ASN A 70 10.38 -7.49 -3.24
N THR A 71 9.48 -6.83 -3.95
CA THR A 71 8.48 -7.51 -4.77
C THR A 71 8.08 -6.61 -5.92
N VAL A 72 7.39 -7.22 -6.89
CA VAL A 72 6.72 -6.47 -7.95
C VAL A 72 5.22 -6.69 -7.77
N PHE A 73 4.51 -5.60 -7.51
CA PHE A 73 3.07 -5.59 -7.60
C PHE A 73 2.73 -5.55 -9.09
N LYS A 74 2.27 -6.68 -9.62
CA LYS A 74 1.83 -6.79 -11.02
C LYS A 74 0.69 -5.80 -11.27
N GLU A 75 -0.21 -5.68 -10.31
CA GLU A 75 -1.32 -4.74 -10.34
C GLU A 75 -1.72 -4.32 -8.93
N ILE A 76 -1.96 -3.02 -8.73
CA ILE A 76 -2.65 -2.45 -7.58
C ILE A 76 -3.93 -1.81 -8.12
N ARG A 77 -5.08 -2.31 -7.70
CA ARG A 77 -6.38 -1.66 -7.94
C ARG A 77 -6.76 -0.86 -6.70
N LEU A 78 -7.01 0.43 -6.84
CA LEU A 78 -7.52 1.30 -5.78
C LEU A 78 -8.95 1.70 -6.16
N PHE A 79 -9.90 1.41 -5.27
CA PHE A 79 -11.30 1.67 -5.53
C PHE A 79 -11.68 3.05 -4.97
N SER A 80 -12.19 3.92 -5.85
CA SER A 80 -12.70 5.24 -5.51
C SER A 80 -14.23 5.26 -5.67
N GLY A 81 -14.94 5.50 -4.56
CA GLY A 81 -16.39 5.65 -4.57
C GLY A 81 -17.14 4.47 -5.20
N LEU A 82 -18.23 4.77 -5.92
CA LEU A 82 -19.16 3.75 -6.40
C LEU A 82 -18.71 3.02 -7.67
N ASN A 83 -17.89 3.61 -8.56
CA ASN A 83 -17.57 3.01 -9.86
C ASN A 83 -16.17 3.34 -10.45
N ASP A 84 -15.30 4.11 -9.76
CA ASP A 84 -13.97 4.41 -10.31
C ASP A 84 -12.92 3.45 -9.73
N VAL A 85 -12.09 2.89 -10.61
CA VAL A 85 -10.99 1.99 -10.24
C VAL A 85 -9.71 2.53 -10.84
N ILE A 86 -8.78 2.87 -9.96
CA ILE A 86 -7.44 3.32 -10.31
C ILE A 86 -6.54 2.10 -10.39
N ILE A 87 -5.80 1.93 -11.49
CA ILE A 87 -4.96 0.75 -11.72
C ILE A 87 -3.51 1.16 -11.88
N ILE A 88 -2.64 0.72 -10.97
CA ILE A 88 -1.19 0.91 -11.04
C ILE A 88 -0.56 -0.45 -11.35
N LYS A 89 0.10 -0.59 -12.50
CA LYS A 89 0.67 -1.87 -12.94
C LYS A 89 2.17 -1.92 -12.75
N ASN A 90 2.71 -3.12 -12.54
CA ASN A 90 4.14 -3.42 -12.57
C ASN A 90 5.03 -2.51 -11.70
N ILE A 91 4.52 -2.05 -10.55
CA ILE A 91 5.28 -1.19 -9.64
C ILE A 91 6.10 -2.04 -8.66
N LYS A 92 7.39 -1.74 -8.55
CA LYS A 92 8.28 -2.44 -7.63
C LYS A 92 8.17 -1.81 -6.24
N ALA A 93 8.15 -2.66 -5.22
CA ALA A 93 7.99 -2.25 -3.84
C ALA A 93 9.00 -2.94 -2.94
N ALA A 94 9.62 -2.17 -2.05
CA ALA A 94 10.49 -2.66 -0.99
C ALA A 94 9.72 -2.70 0.34
N PHE A 95 9.76 -3.85 1.02
CA PHE A 95 9.29 -3.98 2.38
C PHE A 95 10.19 -3.18 3.32
N LEU A 96 9.57 -2.36 4.18
CA LEU A 96 10.29 -1.57 5.19
C LEU A 96 10.15 -2.16 6.58
N ARG A 97 8.91 -2.39 7.02
CA ARG A 97 8.59 -2.88 8.37
C ARG A 97 7.11 -3.21 8.52
N ILE A 98 6.78 -3.93 9.58
CA ILE A 98 5.40 -3.98 10.09
C ILE A 98 5.15 -2.78 11.00
N ARG A 99 4.09 -2.02 10.70
CA ARG A 99 3.53 -1.03 11.62
C ARG A 99 2.49 -1.73 12.50
N ARG A 100 2.73 -1.79 13.80
CA ARG A 100 1.75 -2.32 14.77
C ARG A 100 0.89 -1.16 15.29
N GLY A 101 -0.38 -1.14 14.91
CA GLY A 101 -1.41 -0.28 15.48
C GLY A 101 -2.04 -0.91 16.73
N LYS A 102 -3.00 -0.20 17.33
CA LYS A 102 -3.73 -0.67 18.52
C LYS A 102 -4.71 -1.81 18.19
N LYS A 103 -5.29 -1.81 17.00
CA LYS A 103 -6.31 -2.75 16.52
C LYS A 103 -5.84 -3.58 15.33
N ARG A 104 -4.91 -3.05 14.52
CA ARG A 104 -4.43 -3.74 13.31
C ARG A 104 -2.98 -3.45 12.99
N ALA A 105 -2.35 -4.42 12.34
CA ALA A 105 -1.00 -4.28 11.81
C ALA A 105 -1.06 -3.96 10.31
N GLY A 106 -0.16 -3.09 9.85
CA GLY A 106 0.02 -2.74 8.45
C GLY A 106 1.42 -3.07 7.95
N ILE A 107 1.53 -3.43 6.68
CA ILE A 107 2.80 -3.70 6.00
C ILE A 107 3.26 -2.41 5.34
N VAL A 108 4.35 -1.83 5.80
CA VAL A 108 4.90 -0.58 5.25
C VAL A 108 5.81 -0.92 4.07
N VAL A 109 5.51 -0.32 2.92
CA VAL A 109 6.24 -0.50 1.68
C VAL A 109 6.72 0.84 1.11
N ARG A 110 7.84 0.80 0.40
CA ARG A 110 8.36 1.90 -0.40
C ARG A 110 8.31 1.53 -1.87
N PHE A 111 7.74 2.38 -2.72
CA PHE A 111 7.87 2.19 -4.15
C PHE A 111 9.30 2.51 -4.59
N VAL A 112 9.85 1.64 -5.43
CA VAL A 112 11.21 1.74 -5.97
C VAL A 112 11.15 1.58 -7.48
N ASP A 113 12.17 2.07 -8.19
CA ASP A 113 12.23 2.03 -9.66
C ASP A 113 10.94 2.58 -10.32
N ILE A 114 10.48 3.74 -9.84
CA ILE A 114 9.24 4.41 -10.26
C ILE A 114 9.46 5.07 -11.64
N SER A 115 8.64 4.72 -12.64
CA SER A 115 8.64 5.36 -13.96
C SER A 115 7.91 6.70 -13.94
N GLU A 116 8.03 7.50 -15.01
CA GLU A 116 7.24 8.74 -15.16
C GLU A 116 5.73 8.45 -15.16
N GLU A 117 5.28 7.39 -15.85
CA GLU A 117 3.88 6.95 -15.83
C GLU A 117 3.39 6.61 -14.41
N HIS A 118 4.23 5.93 -13.61
CA HIS A 118 3.89 5.66 -12.21
C HIS A 118 3.82 6.96 -11.40
N LEU A 119 4.71 7.92 -11.64
CA LEU A 119 4.70 9.22 -10.94
C LEU A 119 3.44 10.02 -11.27
N ASP A 120 3.02 10.04 -12.53
CA ASP A 120 1.81 10.72 -12.98
C ASP A 120 0.57 10.11 -12.31
N GLU A 121 0.45 8.78 -12.35
CA GLU A 121 -0.68 8.08 -11.74
C GLU A 121 -0.71 8.30 -10.21
N LEU A 122 0.43 8.11 -9.54
CA LEU A 122 0.56 8.32 -8.09
C LEU A 122 0.30 9.76 -7.66
N SER A 123 0.70 10.74 -8.47
CA SER A 123 0.46 12.16 -8.21
C SER A 123 -1.01 12.53 -8.40
N SER A 124 -1.71 11.85 -9.33
CA SER A 124 -3.14 12.08 -9.57
C SER A 124 -4.02 11.65 -8.39
N LEU A 125 -3.55 10.72 -7.55
CA LEU A 125 -4.34 10.10 -6.49
C LEU A 125 -4.92 11.11 -5.48
N ILE A 126 -4.21 12.20 -5.21
CA ILE A 126 -4.67 13.24 -4.26
C ILE A 126 -5.99 13.90 -4.67
N ASN A 127 -6.30 13.89 -5.97
CA ASN A 127 -7.52 14.47 -6.53
C ASN A 127 -8.64 13.44 -6.67
N ARG A 128 -8.33 12.15 -6.51
CA ARG A 128 -9.24 11.03 -6.81
C ARG A 128 -9.61 10.22 -5.57
N LEU A 129 -8.83 10.32 -4.50
CA LEU A 129 -8.98 9.52 -3.28
C LEU A 129 -9.07 10.40 -2.03
N PRO A 130 -9.77 9.94 -0.98
CA PRO A 130 -9.84 10.66 0.29
C PRO A 130 -8.45 10.89 0.91
N LEU A 131 -8.19 12.12 1.34
CA LEU A 131 -6.97 12.51 2.05
C LEU A 131 -6.97 11.96 3.50
N ILE A 132 -5.78 11.66 4.01
CA ILE A 132 -5.53 11.37 5.44
C ILE A 132 -4.66 12.47 6.03
N GLU A 133 -5.25 13.24 6.94
CA GLU A 133 -4.56 14.31 7.68
C GLU A 133 -4.17 13.89 9.11
N GLY A 134 -4.68 12.75 9.59
CA GLY A 134 -4.57 12.32 10.99
C GLY A 134 -4.10 10.88 11.19
N ASP A 135 -4.63 10.21 12.23
CA ASP A 135 -4.28 8.82 12.53
C ASP A 135 -4.79 7.88 11.42
N GLU A 136 -3.85 7.25 10.72
CA GLU A 136 -4.12 6.26 9.68
C GLU A 136 -5.03 5.13 10.16
N GLU A 137 -4.85 4.68 11.41
CA GLU A 137 -5.63 3.56 11.92
C GLU A 137 -7.11 3.94 12.16
N ALA A 138 -7.35 5.21 12.49
CA ALA A 138 -8.68 5.77 12.68
C ALA A 138 -9.41 6.01 11.35
N ALA A 139 -8.68 6.26 10.27
CA ALA A 139 -9.24 6.46 8.92
C ALA A 139 -9.67 5.15 8.24
N LEU A 140 -9.19 4.00 8.73
CA LEU A 140 -9.52 2.70 8.15
C LEU A 140 -10.91 2.22 8.64
N PRO A 141 -11.75 1.66 7.77
CA PRO A 141 -13.08 1.20 8.16
C PRO A 141 -13.02 0.09 9.23
N SER A 142 -14.05 0.06 10.06
CA SER A 142 -14.15 -0.77 11.27
C SER A 142 -14.33 -2.27 10.98
N GLU A 143 -14.74 -2.61 9.76
CA GLU A 143 -15.23 -3.96 9.39
C GLU A 143 -14.15 -5.06 9.39
N ASN A 144 -12.87 -4.70 9.52
CA ASN A 144 -11.74 -5.64 9.52
C ASN A 144 -10.98 -5.70 10.86
N ALA A 145 -11.62 -5.36 11.98
CA ALA A 145 -11.00 -5.53 13.30
C ALA A 145 -10.79 -7.02 13.59
N ILE A 146 -9.53 -7.43 13.76
CA ILE A 146 -9.18 -8.79 14.19
C ILE A 146 -9.86 -9.01 15.55
N LYS A 147 -10.72 -10.03 15.65
CA LYS A 147 -11.21 -10.49 16.96
C LYS A 147 -9.99 -11.01 17.73
N PRO A 148 -9.74 -10.54 18.97
CA PRO A 148 -8.70 -11.13 19.79
C PRO A 148 -9.03 -12.60 20.02
N THR A 149 -8.10 -13.49 19.66
CA THR A 149 -8.04 -14.87 20.17
C THR A 149 -7.73 -14.88 21.64
#